data_AF-A0A7K3CYX9-F1
#
_entry.id   AF-A0A7K3CYX9-F1
#
_cell.length_a   1.000
_cell.length_b   1.000
_cell.length_c   1.000
_cell.angle_alpha   90.00
_cell.angle_beta   90.00
_cell.angle_gamma   90.00
#
_symmetry.space_group_name_H-M   'P 1'
#
loop_
_entity.id
_entity.type
_entity.pdbx_description
1 polymer ?
#
loop_
_entity_poly.entity_id
_entity_poly.type
_entity_poly.pdbx_seq_one_letter_code
_entity_poly.pdbx_strand_id
1 'polypeptide(L)'
;GVVTEVGPGVTHLSVGDRVMGVFEGAYGPVAIADARMVAPVPRGWDTREAAAMPAAFLTAWYGLVELAGLRAGERVLIHAATGGVG
;
A
#
# COMPACT_ATOMS: atom_id res chain seq x y z
N GLY A 1 0.73 -7.78 -6.48
CA GLY A 1 0.72 -8.51 -7.76
C GLY A 1 2.11 -8.58 -8.36
N VAL A 2 2.18 -8.95 -9.63
CA VAL A 2 3.42 -8.93 -10.43
C VAL A 2 3.19 -7.99 -11.61
N VAL A 3 4.14 -7.12 -11.92
CA VAL A 3 4.07 -6.23 -13.08
C VAL A 3 4.16 -7.05 -14.36
N THR A 4 3.16 -6.93 -15.24
CA THR A 4 3.12 -7.64 -16.53
C THR A 4 3.44 -6.75 -17.72
N GLU A 5 3.21 -5.43 -17.59
CA GLU A 5 3.52 -4.40 -18.57
C GLU A 5 3.81 -3.08 -17.85
N VAL A 6 4.61 -2.22 -18.49
CA VAL A 6 4.98 -0.90 -17.96
C VAL A 6 4.63 0.15 -19.00
N GLY A 7 3.88 1.18 -18.58
CA GLY A 7 3.47 2.27 -19.48
C GLY A 7 4.63 3.19 -19.87
N PRO A 8 4.48 3.97 -20.97
CA PRO A 8 5.50 4.91 -21.41
C PRO A 8 5.89 5.91 -20.31
N GLY A 9 7.20 6.14 -20.14
CA GLY A 9 7.73 7.11 -19.19
C GLY A 9 7.88 6.60 -17.74
N VAL A 10 7.42 5.39 -17.44
CA VAL A 10 7.68 4.74 -16.15
C VAL A 10 9.05 4.06 -16.20
N THR A 11 10.01 4.55 -15.42
CA THR A 11 11.41 4.09 -15.45
C THR A 11 11.84 3.30 -14.21
N HIS A 12 11.03 3.30 -13.15
CA HIS A 12 11.36 2.71 -11.84
C HIS A 12 10.71 1.34 -11.61
N LEU A 13 9.94 0.83 -12.57
CA LEU A 13 9.30 -0.49 -12.53
C LEU A 13 9.70 -1.30 -13.76
N SER A 14 9.79 -2.61 -13.60
CA SER A 14 10.08 -3.58 -14.65
C SER A 14 9.08 -4.74 -14.62
N VAL A 15 8.86 -5.36 -15.79
CA VAL A 15 8.08 -6.60 -15.87
C VAL A 15 8.72 -7.67 -14.99
N GLY A 16 7.90 -8.35 -14.19
CA GLY A 16 8.34 -9.33 -13.20
C GLY A 16 8.48 -8.77 -11.78
N ASP A 17 8.47 -7.44 -11.59
CA ASP A 17 8.53 -6.86 -10.26
C ASP A 17 7.32 -7.24 -9.42
N ARG A 18 7.58 -7.67 -8.18
CA ARG A 18 6.54 -7.89 -7.17
C ARG A 18 6.20 -6.54 -6.55
N VAL A 19 4.95 -6.12 -6.71
CA VAL A 19 4.46 -4.83 -6.22
C VAL A 19 3.19 -4.95 -5.40
N MET A 20 2.98 -4.02 -4.48
CA MET A 20 1.77 -3.82 -3.70
C MET A 20 1.37 -2.34 -3.72
N GLY A 21 0.10 -2.02 -3.51
CA GLY A 21 -0.38 -0.64 -3.59
C GLY A 21 -1.87 -0.51 -3.35
N VAL A 22 -2.39 0.72 -3.55
CA VAL A 22 -3.81 1.04 -3.48
C VAL A 22 -4.24 1.58 -4.85
N PHE A 23 -5.11 0.84 -5.53
CA PHE A 23 -5.55 1.15 -6.89
C PHE A 23 -6.89 0.47 -7.19
N GLU A 24 -7.56 0.90 -8.25
CA GLU A 24 -8.84 0.35 -8.70
C GLU A 24 -8.67 -1.00 -9.41
N GLY A 25 -9.74 -1.79 -9.50
CA GLY A 25 -9.72 -3.08 -10.21
C GLY A 25 -8.98 -4.21 -9.47
N ALA A 26 -8.59 -4.01 -8.20
CA ALA A 26 -7.82 -4.99 -7.42
C ALA A 26 -8.53 -6.34 -7.19
N TYR A 27 -9.85 -6.42 -7.36
CA TYR A 27 -10.63 -7.67 -7.28
C TYR A 27 -10.73 -8.39 -8.63
N GLY A 28 -9.61 -8.49 -9.33
CA GLY A 28 -9.51 -9.17 -10.61
C GLY A 28 -8.14 -9.80 -10.82
N PRO A 29 -7.97 -10.66 -11.83
CA PRO A 29 -6.68 -11.26 -12.15
C PRO A 29 -5.68 -10.24 -12.73
N VAL A 30 -6.18 -9.12 -13.24
CA VAL A 30 -5.40 -8.02 -13.84
C VAL A 30 -6.01 -6.69 -13.43
N ALA A 31 -5.15 -5.71 -13.14
CA ALA A 31 -5.52 -4.33 -12.85
C ALA A 31 -4.48 -3.37 -13.46
N ILE A 32 -4.91 -2.15 -13.79
CA ILE A 32 -4.03 -1.06 -14.20
C ILE A 32 -3.90 -0.11 -13.02
N ALA A 33 -2.65 0.18 -12.62
CA ALA A 33 -2.36 1.08 -11.51
C ALA A 33 -1.43 2.20 -11.99
N ASP A 34 -1.60 3.39 -11.41
CA ASP A 34 -0.60 4.45 -11.52
C ASP A 34 0.70 3.98 -10.88
N ALA A 35 1.83 4.16 -11.58
CA ALA A 35 3.14 3.70 -11.11
C ALA A 35 3.59 4.36 -9.79
N ARG A 36 2.97 5.48 -9.38
CA ARG A 36 3.21 6.17 -8.11
C ARG A 36 2.40 5.57 -6.94
N MET A 37 1.36 4.81 -7.26
CA MET A 37 0.45 4.20 -6.27
C MET A 37 0.86 2.76 -5.91
N VAL A 38 2.01 2.30 -6.42
CA VAL A 38 2.58 0.98 -6.14
C VAL A 38 4.00 1.11 -5.61
N ALA A 39 4.38 0.16 -4.76
CA ALA A 39 5.71 0.03 -4.19
C ALA A 39 6.18 -1.43 -4.25
N PRO A 40 7.51 -1.69 -4.22
CA PRO A 40 8.04 -3.04 -4.18
C PRO A 40 7.56 -3.81 -2.95
N VAL A 41 7.27 -5.10 -3.12
CA VAL A 41 6.99 -5.99 -2.01
C VAL A 41 8.29 -6.30 -1.26
N PRO A 42 8.35 -6.13 0.08
CA PRO A 42 9.53 -6.48 0.86
C PRO A 42 9.97 -7.94 0.67
N ARG A 43 11.27 -8.17 0.76
CA ARG A 43 11.83 -9.52 0.68
C ARG A 43 11.28 -10.39 1.81
N GLY A 44 10.81 -11.59 1.46
CA GLY A 44 10.27 -12.57 2.41
C GLY A 44 8.76 -12.53 2.57
N TRP A 45 8.08 -11.48 2.08
CA TRP A 45 6.62 -11.40 2.17
C TRP A 45 5.95 -12.26 1.11
N ASP A 46 4.90 -12.96 1.49
CA ASP A 46 3.98 -13.64 0.58
C ASP A 46 2.97 -12.64 -0.04
N THR A 47 2.12 -13.12 -0.95
CA THR A 47 1.14 -12.26 -1.63
C THR A 47 0.03 -11.77 -0.69
N ARG A 48 -0.32 -12.53 0.35
CA ARG A 48 -1.38 -12.18 1.30
C ARG A 48 -0.89 -11.06 2.22
N GLU A 49 0.32 -11.18 2.75
CA GLU A 49 0.99 -10.14 3.54
C GLU A 49 1.09 -8.84 2.75
N ALA A 50 1.56 -8.93 1.50
CA ALA A 50 1.66 -7.78 0.61
C ALA A 50 0.30 -7.14 0.27
N ALA A 51 -0.76 -7.93 0.16
CA ALA A 51 -2.10 -7.40 -0.13
C ALA A 51 -2.78 -6.77 1.09
N ALA A 52 -2.50 -7.25 2.30
CA ALA A 52 -3.12 -6.76 3.52
C ALA A 52 -2.57 -5.39 3.96
N MET A 53 -1.32 -5.07 3.62
CA MET A 53 -0.63 -3.87 4.11
C MET A 53 -1.18 -2.53 3.56
N PRO A 54 -1.31 -2.30 2.23
CA PRO A 54 -1.36 -0.95 1.69
C PRO A 54 -2.49 -0.07 2.23
N ALA A 55 -3.73 -0.56 2.18
CA ALA A 55 -4.89 0.26 2.52
C ALA A 55 -4.91 0.64 4.01
N ALA A 56 -4.64 -0.33 4.89
CA ALA A 56 -4.70 -0.10 6.33
C ALA A 56 -3.58 0.84 6.81
N PHE A 57 -2.35 0.51 6.44
CA PHE A 57 -1.16 1.22 6.94
C PHE A 57 -1.03 2.62 6.33
N LEU A 58 -1.36 2.81 5.05
CA LEU A 58 -1.37 4.15 4.47
C LEU A 58 -2.45 5.03 5.10
N THR A 59 -3.62 4.48 5.43
CA THR A 59 -4.67 5.22 6.14
C THR A 59 -4.20 5.66 7.52
N ALA A 60 -3.63 4.74 8.30
CA ALA A 60 -3.09 5.04 9.62
C ALA A 60 -1.93 6.05 9.56
N TRP A 61 -0.97 5.86 8.65
CA TRP A 61 0.16 6.76 8.46
C TRP A 61 -0.29 8.16 8.05
N TYR A 62 -1.13 8.25 7.02
CA TYR A 62 -1.60 9.55 6.54
C TYR A 62 -2.41 10.29 7.62
N GLY A 63 -3.29 9.59 8.33
CA GLY A 63 -4.08 10.18 9.41
C GLY A 63 -3.23 10.63 10.60
N LEU A 64 -2.35 9.78 11.11
CA LEU A 64 -1.62 10.04 12.35
C LEU A 64 -0.34 10.86 12.14
N VAL A 65 0.37 10.64 11.03
CA VAL A 65 1.66 11.30 10.76
C VAL A 65 1.48 12.54 9.92
N GLU A 66 0.88 12.42 8.73
CA GLU A 66 0.80 13.55 7.78
C GLU A 66 -0.23 14.60 8.20
N LEU A 67 -1.43 14.16 8.61
CA LEU A 67 -2.52 15.07 8.98
C LEU A 67 -2.46 15.52 10.44
N ALA A 68 -2.37 14.57 11.37
CA ALA A 68 -2.39 14.89 12.80
C ALA A 68 -1.02 15.34 13.34
N GLY A 69 0.08 14.95 12.67
CA GLY A 69 1.43 15.29 13.13
C GLY A 69 1.78 14.71 14.50
N LEU A 70 1.23 13.54 14.85
CA LEU A 70 1.30 12.93 16.18
C LEU A 70 2.76 12.82 16.69
N ARG A 71 2.97 13.23 17.94
CA ARG A 71 4.27 13.26 18.61
C ARG A 71 4.31 12.37 19.84
N ALA A 72 5.53 12.01 20.24
CA ALA A 72 5.76 11.28 21.48
C ALA A 72 5.21 12.04 22.69
N GLY A 73 4.46 11.35 23.54
CA GLY A 73 3.80 11.93 24.73
C GLY A 73 2.35 12.34 24.51
N GLU A 74 1.88 12.40 23.26
CA GLU A 74 0.48 12.70 22.95
C GLU A 74 -0.42 11.45 23.11
N ARG A 75 -1.71 11.67 23.29
CA ARG A 75 -2.72 10.61 23.45
C ARG A 75 -3.61 10.55 22.22
N VAL A 76 -3.90 9.35 21.74
CA VAL A 76 -4.82 9.09 20.63
C VAL A 76 -5.90 8.10 21.06
N LEU A 77 -7.14 8.32 20.61
CA LEU A 77 -8.22 7.35 20.74
C LEU A 77 -8.36 6.59 19.42
N ILE A 78 -8.18 5.28 19.46
CA ILE A 78 -8.40 4.40 18.30
C ILE A 78 -9.71 3.65 18.49
N HIS A 79 -10.67 3.94 17.62
CA HIS A 79 -11.93 3.19 17.56
C HIS A 79 -11.75 1.91 16.74
N ALA A 80 -12.53 0.88 17.08
CA ALA A 80 -12.53 -0.40 16.38
C ALA A 80 -11.11 -1.02 16.23
N ALA A 81 -10.31 -0.98 17.31
CA ALA A 81 -8.90 -1.38 17.35
C ALA A 81 -8.61 -2.89 17.11
N THR A 82 -9.62 -3.66 16.72
CA THR A 82 -9.47 -5.05 16.28
C THR A 82 -9.68 -5.20 14.76
N GLY A 83 -9.87 -4.08 14.05
CA GLY A 83 -9.99 -4.01 12.60
C GLY A 83 -8.62 -3.94 11.92
N GLY A 84 -8.61 -3.75 10.61
CA GLY A 84 -7.34 -3.65 9.87
C GLY A 84 -6.58 -2.33 10.12
N VAL A 85 -7.31 -1.22 10.27
CA VAL A 85 -6.73 0.13 10.45
C VAL A 85 -6.43 0.45 11.92
N GLY A 86 -7.36 0.09 12.81
CA GLY A 86 -7.28 0.43 14.22
C GLY A 86 -6.47 -0.58 15.00
#